data_AF-T0FYF3-F1
#
_entry.id   AF-T0FYF3-F1
#
_cell.length_a   1.000
_cell.length_b   1.000
_cell.length_c   1.000
_cell.angle_alpha   90.00
_cell.angle_beta   90.00
_cell.angle_gamma   90.00
#
_symmetry.space_group_name_H-M   'P 1'
#
loop_
_entity.id
_entity.type
_entity.pdbx_description
1 polymer ?
#
loop_
_entity_poly.entity_id
_entity_poly.type
_entity_poly.pdbx_seq_one_letter_code
_entity_poly.pdbx_strand_id
1 'polypeptide(L)'
;MADFRNLVYWGDRISDVFPTRNGNHLPVYEILYSFGPFKLKTNYFAKEWIPNSRMIMEAQSSFIDQRDIYTFQTSDRGTKITFTNHSKLKFPYHFGEWALASGIKRRICKEMRQLQKCLYKDGSGSPKHFQVIRI
;
A
#
# COMPACT_ATOMS: atom_id res chain seq x y z
N MET A 1 7.78 -8.12 6.30
CA MET A 1 7.01 -7.00 5.71
C MET A 1 7.69 -6.32 4.53
N ALA A 2 9.01 -6.43 4.35
CA ALA A 2 9.69 -5.84 3.19
C ALA A 2 9.51 -6.62 1.87
N ASP A 3 8.91 -7.82 1.91
CA ASP A 3 8.57 -8.55 0.69
C ASP A 3 7.16 -8.22 0.22
N PHE A 4 7.08 -7.35 -0.78
CA PHE A 4 5.84 -6.89 -1.37
C PHE A 4 5.26 -7.83 -2.44
N ARG A 5 5.91 -8.97 -2.74
CA ARG A 5 5.31 -10.00 -3.60
C ARG A 5 3.93 -10.45 -3.09
N ASN A 6 3.73 -10.39 -1.78
CA ASN A 6 2.48 -10.74 -1.13
C ASN A 6 1.36 -9.69 -1.27
N LEU A 7 1.62 -8.54 -1.91
CA LEU A 7 0.59 -7.54 -2.21
C LEU A 7 -0.59 -8.14 -2.98
N VAL A 8 -0.38 -9.16 -3.80
CA VAL A 8 -1.45 -9.86 -4.53
C VAL A 8 -2.53 -10.42 -3.57
N TYR A 9 -2.17 -10.77 -2.33
CA TYR A 9 -3.10 -11.37 -1.38
C TYR A 9 -3.98 -10.37 -0.62
N TRP A 10 -3.55 -9.13 -0.50
CA TRP A 10 -4.23 -8.13 0.34
C TRP A 10 -4.44 -6.77 -0.32
N GLY A 11 -3.79 -6.49 -1.44
CA GLY A 11 -4.02 -5.32 -2.26
C GLY A 11 -5.27 -5.46 -3.10
N ASP A 12 -6.07 -4.40 -3.17
CA ASP A 12 -7.28 -4.38 -3.98
C ASP A 12 -6.89 -4.17 -5.43
N ARG A 13 -7.44 -5.01 -6.31
CA ARG A 13 -7.21 -4.95 -7.76
C ARG A 13 -5.76 -5.19 -8.19
N ILE A 14 -4.86 -5.64 -7.32
CA ILE A 14 -3.52 -6.08 -7.73
C ILE A 14 -3.64 -7.50 -8.28
N SER A 15 -3.29 -7.71 -9.55
CA SER A 15 -3.24 -9.06 -10.13
C SER A 15 -1.88 -9.70 -9.95
N ASP A 16 -0.82 -8.93 -10.14
CA ASP A 16 0.55 -9.46 -10.18
C ASP A 16 1.56 -8.45 -9.63
N VAL A 17 2.65 -8.99 -9.08
CA VAL A 17 3.77 -8.22 -8.53
C VAL A 17 5.07 -8.88 -8.98
N PHE A 18 5.91 -8.13 -9.70
CA PHE A 18 7.19 -8.61 -10.18
C PHE A 18 8.32 -7.85 -9.47
N PRO A 19 9.24 -8.54 -8.77
CA PRO A 19 10.41 -7.86 -8.22
C PRO A 19 11.31 -7.40 -9.37
N THR A 20 11.68 -6.12 -9.37
CA THR A 20 12.59 -5.54 -10.36
C THR A 20 13.98 -5.43 -9.75
N ARG A 21 15.00 -5.95 -10.43
CA ARG A 21 16.39 -5.72 -10.02
C ARG A 21 16.79 -4.32 -10.47
N ASN A 22 16.93 -3.41 -9.51
CA ASN A 22 17.57 -2.13 -9.74
C ASN A 22 18.88 -2.10 -8.94
N GLY A 23 19.92 -1.42 -9.43
CA GLY A 23 21.24 -1.34 -8.77
C GLY A 23 21.25 -0.61 -7.43
N ASN A 24 20.08 -0.22 -6.92
CA ASN A 24 19.90 0.44 -5.63
C ASN A 24 19.66 -0.59 -4.51
N HIS A 25 20.04 -0.24 -3.28
CA HIS A 25 19.84 -1.09 -2.09
C HIS A 25 18.38 -1.24 -1.65
N LEU A 26 17.46 -0.43 -2.18
CA LEU A 26 16.05 -0.43 -1.79
C LEU A 26 15.20 -1.22 -2.79
N PRO A 27 14.19 -1.96 -2.31
CA PRO A 27 13.41 -2.84 -3.16
C PRO A 27 12.52 -2.05 -4.14
N VAL A 28 12.47 -2.55 -5.37
CA VAL A 28 11.61 -2.06 -6.46
C VAL A 28 10.74 -3.21 -6.94
N TYR A 29 9.45 -2.92 -7.08
CA TYR A 29 8.44 -3.86 -7.56
C TYR A 29 7.66 -3.22 -8.69
N GLU A 30 7.35 -4.02 -9.69
CA GLU A 30 6.37 -3.68 -10.70
C GLU A 30 5.03 -4.29 -10.32
N ILE A 31 3.99 -3.46 -10.23
CA ILE A 31 2.64 -3.87 -9.84
C ILE A 31 1.71 -3.73 -11.04
N LEU A 32 0.93 -4.78 -11.30
CA LEU A 32 -0.18 -4.75 -12.25
C LEU A 32 -1.51 -4.58 -11.51
N TYR A 33 -2.20 -3.49 -11.80
CA TYR A 33 -3.56 -3.22 -11.35
C TYR A 33 -4.58 -3.61 -12.41
N SER A 34 -5.61 -4.37 -12.03
CA SER A 34 -6.71 -4.77 -12.90
C SER A 34 -7.95 -3.90 -12.67
N PHE A 35 -8.37 -3.17 -13.71
CA PHE A 35 -9.55 -2.32 -13.73
C PHE A 35 -10.50 -2.81 -14.85
N GLY A 36 -11.39 -3.76 -14.51
CA GLY A 36 -12.22 -4.41 -15.53
C GLY A 36 -11.34 -5.14 -16.55
N PRO A 37 -11.51 -4.93 -17.88
CA PRO A 37 -10.66 -5.55 -18.90
C PRO A 37 -9.27 -4.92 -19.03
N PHE A 38 -9.02 -3.77 -18.38
CA PHE A 38 -7.76 -3.04 -18.51
C PHE A 38 -6.78 -3.40 -17.39
N LYS A 39 -5.50 -3.51 -17.74
CA LYS A 39 -4.40 -3.64 -16.78
C LYS A 39 -3.51 -2.41 -16.82
N LEU A 40 -3.27 -1.80 -15.66
CA LEU A 40 -2.38 -0.66 -15.49
C LEU A 40 -1.11 -1.13 -14.79
N LYS A 41 0.03 -0.84 -15.40
CA LYS A 41 1.35 -1.11 -14.83
C LYS A 41 1.87 0.11 -14.09
N THR A 42 2.35 -0.08 -12.87
CA THR A 42 3.02 0.96 -12.09
C THR A 42 4.29 0.42 -11.46
N ASN A 43 5.30 1.26 -11.35
CA ASN A 43 6.46 0.98 -10.53
C ASN A 43 6.13 1.39 -9.09
N TYR A 44 6.46 0.51 -8.15
CA TYR A 44 6.28 0.67 -6.71
C TYR A 44 7.61 0.42 -6.03
N PHE A 45 8.21 1.46 -5.46
CA PHE A 45 9.56 1.38 -4.94
C PHE A 45 9.66 1.95 -3.54
N ALA A 46 10.55 1.37 -2.74
CA ALA A 46 10.88 1.91 -1.44
C ALA A 46 11.79 3.13 -1.61
N LYS A 47 11.35 4.27 -1.08
CA LYS A 47 12.17 5.48 -0.96
C LYS A 47 12.93 5.52 0.35
N GLU A 48 12.33 4.98 1.40
CA GLU A 48 12.92 4.88 2.73
C GLU A 48 12.48 3.56 3.37
N TRP A 49 13.42 2.84 3.96
CA TRP A 49 13.14 1.65 4.77
C TRP A 49 14.00 1.70 6.03
N ILE A 50 13.36 2.00 7.15
CA ILE A 50 13.95 1.93 8.49
C ILE A 50 13.28 0.74 9.21
N PRO A 51 14.00 -0.38 9.39
CA PRO A 51 13.46 -1.57 10.04
C PRO A 51 12.79 -1.23 11.38
N ASN A 52 11.65 -1.87 11.66
CA ASN A 52 10.87 -1.71 12.90
C ASN A 52 10.41 -0.28 13.22
N SER A 53 10.50 0.66 12.28
CA SER A 53 10.14 2.05 12.50
C SER A 53 9.25 2.58 11.38
N ARG A 54 9.77 2.62 10.15
CA ARG A 54 9.08 3.32 9.06
C ARG A 54 9.46 2.77 7.70
N MET A 55 8.48 2.81 6.80
CA MET A 55 8.66 2.55 5.38
C MET A 55 7.92 3.60 4.56
N ILE A 56 8.58 4.15 3.55
CA ILE A 56 7.97 5.01 2.55
C ILE A 56 8.07 4.31 1.21
N MET A 57 6.91 4.00 0.63
CA MET A 57 6.79 3.50 -0.72
C MET A 57 6.26 4.61 -1.63
N GLU A 58 6.74 4.67 -2.86
CA GLU A 58 6.21 5.55 -3.89
C GLU A 58 5.74 4.72 -5.08
N ALA A 59 4.57 5.07 -5.61
CA ALA A 59 4.08 4.58 -6.87
C ALA A 59 3.99 5.75 -7.85
N GLN A 60 4.57 5.59 -9.03
CA GLN A 60 4.49 6.60 -10.08
C GLN A 60 3.98 5.94 -11.36
N SER A 61 2.95 6.56 -11.94
CA SER A 61 2.44 6.22 -13.26
C SER A 61 2.21 7.49 -14.08
N SER A 62 1.73 7.34 -15.32
CA SER A 62 1.32 8.46 -16.18
C SER A 62 0.14 9.26 -15.63
N PHE A 63 -0.65 8.70 -14.70
CA PHE A 63 -1.91 9.29 -14.24
C PHE A 63 -1.90 9.70 -12.77
N ILE A 64 -1.16 8.98 -11.94
CA ILE A 64 -1.15 9.16 -10.48
C ILE A 64 0.28 9.13 -9.93
N ASP A 65 0.56 10.06 -9.02
CA ASP A 65 1.67 9.95 -8.08
C ASP A 65 1.11 9.57 -6.71
N GLN A 66 1.67 8.52 -6.13
CA GLN A 66 1.25 7.97 -4.85
C GLN A 66 2.48 7.83 -3.94
N ARG A 67 2.31 8.19 -2.67
CA ARG A 67 3.26 7.93 -1.60
C ARG A 67 2.52 7.29 -0.43
N ASP A 68 2.94 6.08 -0.10
CA ASP A 68 2.45 5.31 1.03
C ASP A 68 3.48 5.34 2.15
N ILE A 69 3.05 5.70 3.35
CA ILE A 69 3.89 5.74 4.53
C ILE A 69 3.32 4.74 5.52
N TYR A 70 4.14 3.75 5.88
CA TYR A 70 3.85 2.80 6.93
C TYR A 70 4.73 3.13 8.12
N THR A 71 4.12 3.34 9.30
CA THR A 71 4.87 3.43 10.55
C THR A 71 4.51 2.28 11.47
N PHE A 72 5.53 1.75 12.12
CA PHE A 72 5.45 0.59 12.98
C PHE A 72 5.78 1.04 14.39
N GLN A 73 4.87 0.78 15.32
CA GLN A 73 5.05 1.09 16.73
C GLN A 73 4.76 -0.16 17.54
N THR A 74 5.72 -0.58 18.36
CA THR A 74 5.50 -1.66 19.32
C THR A 74 4.58 -1.15 20.43
N SER A 75 3.60 -1.95 20.81
CA SER A 75 2.72 -1.70 21.96
C SER A 75 2.56 -2.99 22.76
N ASP A 76 2.04 -2.88 23.98
CA ASP A 76 1.79 -4.03 24.87
C ASP A 76 0.83 -5.07 24.25
N ARG A 77 0.07 -4.69 23.21
CA ARG A 77 -0.87 -5.56 22.49
C ARG A 77 -0.35 -6.00 21.11
N GLY A 78 0.95 -5.83 20.86
CA GLY A 78 1.64 -6.14 19.61
C GLY A 78 1.99 -4.90 18.79
N THR A 79 2.21 -5.06 17.48
CA THR A 79 2.60 -3.96 16.60
C THR A 79 1.38 -3.17 16.10
N LYS A 80 1.36 -1.86 16.39
CA LYS A 80 0.47 -0.90 15.75
C LYS A 80 1.10 -0.49 14.41
N ILE A 81 0.33 -0.64 13.33
CA ILE A 81 0.72 -0.21 11.99
C ILE A 81 -0.16 0.99 11.64
N THR A 82 0.47 2.15 11.40
CA THR A 82 -0.23 3.32 10.88
C THR A 82 0.10 3.45 9.40
N PHE A 83 -0.94 3.60 8.58
CA PHE A 83 -0.82 3.78 7.15
C PHE A 83 -1.33 5.15 6.74
N THR A 84 -0.46 5.92 6.08
CA THR A 84 -0.79 7.23 5.52
C THR A 84 -0.56 7.19 4.02
N ASN A 85 -1.57 7.57 3.24
CA ASN A 85 -1.48 7.64 1.79
C ASN A 85 -1.57 9.10 1.34
N HIS A 86 -0.63 9.50 0.49
CA HIS A 86 -0.69 10.74 -0.25
C HIS A 86 -0.79 10.40 -1.73
N SER A 87 -1.95 10.65 -2.32
CA SER A 87 -2.21 10.38 -3.74
C SER A 87 -2.60 11.67 -4.45
N LYS A 88 -2.03 11.90 -5.63
CA LYS A 88 -2.33 13.06 -6.47
C LYS A 88 -2.47 12.65 -7.93
N LEU A 89 -3.49 13.18 -8.60
CA LEU A 89 -3.64 12.99 -10.05
C LEU A 89 -2.74 13.97 -10.80
N LYS A 90 -2.08 13.48 -11.83
CA LYS A 90 -1.31 14.32 -12.76
C LYS A 90 -2.27 15.10 -13.65
N PHE A 91 -1.87 16.30 -14.09
CA PHE A 91 -2.60 17.03 -15.12
C PHE A 91 -2.68 16.19 -16.41
N PRO A 92 -3.81 16.19 -17.14
CA PRO A 92 -5.05 16.95 -16.93
C PRO A 92 -6.04 16.32 -15.92
N TYR A 93 -5.77 15.14 -15.39
CA TYR A 93 -6.71 14.33 -14.60
C TYR A 93 -7.07 14.90 -13.21
N HIS A 94 -6.41 15.97 -12.76
CA HIS A 94 -6.68 16.62 -11.47
C HIS A 94 -8.15 17.03 -11.24
N PHE A 95 -8.93 17.30 -12.29
CA PHE A 95 -10.37 17.60 -12.17
C PHE A 95 -11.19 16.46 -11.54
N GLY A 96 -10.68 15.22 -11.56
CA GLY A 96 -11.30 14.05 -10.93
C GLY A 96 -10.83 13.76 -9.51
N GLU A 97 -10.03 14.63 -8.88
CA GLU A 97 -9.41 14.37 -7.57
C GLU A 97 -10.42 14.04 -6.47
N TRP A 98 -11.58 14.69 -6.46
CA TRP A 98 -12.61 14.42 -5.44
C TRP A 98 -13.21 13.01 -5.56
N ALA A 99 -13.51 12.57 -6.79
CA ALA A 99 -13.97 11.21 -7.06
C ALA A 99 -12.89 10.19 -6.70
N LEU A 100 -11.62 10.49 -7.03
CA LEU A 100 -10.49 9.65 -6.65
C LEU A 100 -10.32 9.57 -5.13
N ALA A 101 -10.37 10.69 -4.40
CA ALA A 101 -10.19 10.73 -2.95
C ALA A 101 -11.22 9.87 -2.22
N SER A 102 -12.49 9.94 -2.64
CA SER A 102 -13.56 9.10 -2.06
C SER A 102 -13.35 7.61 -2.33
N GLY A 103 -12.95 7.24 -3.55
CA GLY A 103 -12.68 5.85 -3.96
C GLY A 103 -11.43 5.26 -3.29
N ILE A 104 -10.33 6.02 -3.28
CA ILE A 104 -9.05 5.62 -2.67
C ILE A 104 -9.21 5.35 -1.18
N LYS A 105 -9.96 6.20 -0.46
CA LYS A 105 -10.22 6.00 0.96
C LYS A 105 -10.88 4.65 1.26
N ARG A 106 -11.94 4.31 0.52
CA ARG A 106 -12.66 3.04 0.68
C ARG A 106 -11.76 1.85 0.34
N ARG A 107 -10.97 1.98 -0.72
CA ARG A 107 -9.99 0.98 -1.17
C ARG A 107 -8.93 0.71 -0.10
N ILE A 108 -8.24 1.74 0.37
CA ILE A 108 -7.21 1.62 1.42
C ILE A 108 -7.76 0.96 2.68
N CYS A 109 -8.96 1.36 3.14
CA CYS A 109 -9.57 0.75 4.32
C CYS A 109 -9.82 -0.75 4.13
N LYS A 110 -10.15 -1.19 2.91
CA LYS A 110 -10.32 -2.60 2.56
C LYS A 110 -8.97 -3.34 2.55
N GLU A 111 -7.96 -2.76 1.92
CA GLU A 111 -6.61 -3.32 1.86
C GLU A 111 -6.00 -3.51 3.24
N MET A 112 -6.10 -2.50 4.12
CA MET A 112 -5.60 -2.60 5.50
C MET A 112 -6.32 -3.68 6.31
N ARG A 113 -7.62 -3.88 6.09
CA ARG A 113 -8.38 -4.99 6.70
C ARG A 113 -7.95 -6.35 6.16
N GLN A 114 -7.62 -6.45 4.87
CA GLN A 114 -7.12 -7.68 4.27
C GLN A 114 -5.72 -8.01 4.79
N LEU A 115 -4.83 -7.02 4.87
CA LEU A 115 -3.51 -7.15 5.46
C LEU A 115 -3.61 -7.69 6.90
N GLN A 116 -4.52 -7.13 7.70
CA GLN A 116 -4.79 -7.65 9.05
C GLN A 116 -5.21 -9.12 9.04
N LYS A 117 -6.11 -9.52 8.14
CA LYS A 117 -6.54 -10.93 8.02
C LYS A 117 -5.39 -11.86 7.63
N CYS A 118 -4.52 -11.45 6.72
CA CYS A 118 -3.32 -12.21 6.35
C CYS A 118 -2.40 -12.37 7.56
N LEU A 119 -2.12 -11.28 8.29
CA LEU A 119 -1.30 -11.33 9.51
C LEU A 119 -1.94 -12.13 10.65
N TYR A 120 -3.27 -12.23 10.69
CA TYR A 120 -4.00 -13.02 11.68
C TYR A 120 -3.93 -14.52 11.40
N LYS A 121 -4.13 -14.92 10.13
CA LYS A 121 -4.08 -16.33 9.71
C LYS A 121 -2.74 -16.99 10.00
N ASP A 122 -1.66 -16.22 10.00
CA ASP A 122 -0.30 -16.72 10.23
C ASP A 122 0.14 -16.75 11.70
N GLY A 123 -0.74 -16.45 12.69
CA GLY A 123 -0.46 -16.84 14.08
C GLY A 123 -0.91 -15.94 15.24
N SER A 124 -2.17 -15.50 15.33
CA SER A 124 -2.64 -14.92 16.61
C SER A 124 -4.11 -15.24 16.93
N GLY A 125 -4.39 -15.69 18.15
CA GLY A 125 -5.72 -16.11 18.61
C GLY A 125 -6.67 -15.00 19.09
N SER A 126 -6.41 -13.72 18.80
CA SER A 126 -7.35 -12.63 19.14
C SER A 126 -7.35 -11.46 18.14
N PRO A 127 -8.50 -10.82 17.89
CA PRO A 127 -8.60 -9.69 16.96
C PRO A 127 -7.90 -8.45 17.53
N LYS A 128 -6.82 -8.02 16.88
CA LYS A 128 -6.13 -6.76 17.23
C LYS A 128 -7.04 -5.56 16.96
N HIS A 129 -7.09 -4.64 17.93
CA HIS A 129 -7.85 -3.39 17.86
C HIS A 129 -7.37 -2.54 16.67
N PHE A 130 -8.26 -2.30 15.71
CA PHE A 130 -8.00 -1.46 14.55
C PHE A 130 -8.69 -0.12 14.74
N GLN A 131 -7.91 0.96 14.78
CA GLN A 131 -8.44 2.32 14.79
C GLN A 131 -8.13 2.98 13.45
N VAL A 132 -9.14 3.15 12.61
CA VAL A 132 -9.05 4.05 11.46
C VAL A 132 -9.19 5.46 11.99
N ILE A 133 -8.08 6.17 12.12
CA ILE A 133 -8.12 7.59 12.42
C ILE A 133 -8.51 8.29 11.11
N ARG A 134 -9.67 8.96 11.14
CA ARG A 134 -10.15 9.82 10.06
C ARG A 134 -9.61 11.21 10.35
N ILE A 135 -8.68 11.68 9.53
CA ILE A 135 -8.27 13.09 9.48
C ILE A 135 -8.92 13.68 8.22
#